data_AF-A0A929QK30-F1
#
_entry.id   AF-A0A929QK30-F1
#
_cell.length_a   1.000
_cell.length_b   1.000
_cell.length_c   1.000
_cell.angle_alpha   90.00
_cell.angle_beta   90.00
_cell.angle_gamma   90.00
#
_symmetry.space_group_name_H-M   'P 1'
#
loop_
_entity.id
_entity.type
_entity.pdbx_description
1 polymer ?
#
loop_
_entity_poly.entity_id
_entity_poly.type
_entity_poly.pdbx_seq_one_letter_code
_entity_poly.pdbx_strand_id
1 'polypeptide(L)' 'GLVSSLKRFKDDVKEVAKGYECGVGIENFNDIRENDYIESFKEVKEKATL' A
#
# COMPACT_ATOMS: atom_id res chain seq x y z
N GLY A 1 6.61 5.72 6.10
CA GLY A 1 5.21 5.96 6.51
C GLY A 1 4.45 4.66 6.36
N LEU A 2 3.47 4.41 7.23
CA LEU A 2 2.59 3.26 7.10
C LEU A 2 1.45 3.62 6.14
N VAL A 3 1.03 2.67 5.31
CA VAL A 3 -0.25 2.78 4.60
C VAL A 3 -1.36 2.82 5.65
N SER A 4 -2.10 3.93 5.69
CA SER A 4 -3.18 4.15 6.67
C SER A 4 -4.45 3.42 6.26
N SER A 5 -4.74 3.38 4.95
CA SER A 5 -5.96 2.75 4.45
C SER A 5 -5.84 2.37 2.98
N LEU A 6 -6.41 1.22 2.63
CA LEU A 6 -6.55 0.78 1.24
C LEU A 6 -8.03 0.53 0.99
N LYS A 7 -8.63 1.40 0.17
CA LYS A 7 -10.07 1.36 -0.13
C LYS A 7 -10.28 1.03 -1.59
N ARG A 8 -11.17 0.08 -1.84
CA ARG A 8 -11.66 -0.23 -3.17
C ARG A 8 -13.10 0.28 -3.26
N PHE A 9 -13.27 1.41 -3.94
CA PHE A 9 -14.55 2.13 -4.02
C PHE A 9 -15.07 2.53 -2.62
N LYS A 10 -15.92 1.70 -2.01
CA LYS A 10 -16.51 1.93 -0.68
C LYS A 10 -16.15 0.86 0.34
N ASP A 11 -15.40 -0.17 -0.07
CA ASP A 11 -15.00 -1.27 0.79
C ASP A 11 -13.53 -1.12 1.20
N ASP A 12 -13.28 -1.27 2.50
CA ASP A 12 -11.94 -1.38 3.07
C ASP A 12 -11.38 -2.77 2.75
N VAL A 13 -10.27 -2.81 2.03
CA VAL A 13 -9.65 -4.06 1.56
C VAL A 13 -8.23 -4.17 2.11
N LYS A 14 -7.83 -5.39 2.46
CA LYS A 14 -6.47 -5.63 2.99
C LYS A 14 -5.42 -5.74 1.89
N GLU A 15 -5.82 -6.21 0.72
CA GLU A 15 -4.93 -6.49 -0.41
C GLU A 15 -5.65 -6.16 -1.72
N VAL A 16 -4.91 -5.59 -2.67
CA VAL A 16 -5.39 -5.33 -4.04
C VAL A 16 -4.47 -6.03 -5.02
N ALA A 17 -5.08 -6.71 -5.99
CA ALA A 17 -4.36 -7.33 -7.07
C ALA A 17 -3.86 -6.27 -8.07
N LYS A 18 -2.71 -6.55 -8.69
CA LYS A 18 -2.13 -5.67 -9.73
C LYS A 18 -3.12 -5.51 -10.89
N GLY A 19 -3.38 -4.26 -11.28
CA GLY A 19 -4.31 -3.93 -12.38
C GLY A 19 -5.73 -3.58 -11.93
N TYR A 20 -6.01 -3.54 -10.63
CA TYR A 20 -7.27 -3.01 -10.11
C TYR A 20 -7.10 -1.58 -9.58
N GLU A 21 -8.11 -0.75 -9.81
CA GLU A 21 -8.18 0.60 -9.24
C GLU A 21 -8.42 0.52 -7.73
N CYS A 22 -7.57 1.21 -6.97
CA CYS A 22 -7.64 1.29 -5.52
C CYS A 22 -7.23 2.68 -5.04
N GLY A 23 -7.89 3.18 -4.01
CA GLY A 23 -7.46 4.36 -3.26
C GLY A 23 -6.51 3.94 -2.15
N VAL A 24 -5.29 4.46 -2.17
CA VAL A 24 -4.31 4.33 -1.09
C VAL A 24 -4.27 5.65 -0.31
N GLY A 25 -4.44 5.56 1.00
CA GLY A 25 -4.16 6.66 1.93
C GLY A 25 -2.91 6.34 2.74
N ILE A 26 -1.94 7.25 2.77
CA ILE A 26 -0.71 7.11 3.56
C ILE A 26 -0.81 8.05 4.76
N GLU A 27 -0.51 7.53 5.96
CA GLU A 27 -0.60 8.34 7.17
C GLU A 27 0.50 9.41 7.16
N ASN A 28 0.14 10.66 7.48
CA ASN A 28 1.02 11.84 7.39
C ASN A 28 1.50 12.19 5.96
N PHE A 29 0.83 11.69 4.92
CA PHE A 29 1.13 12.05 3.54
C PHE A 29 -0.13 12.62 2.85
N ASN A 30 -0.23 13.95 2.81
CA ASN A 30 -1.39 14.65 2.25
C ASN A 30 -1.14 15.23 0.85
N ASP A 31 0.11 15.23 0.35
CA ASP A 31 0.49 15.82 -0.95
C ASP A 31 0.84 14.73 -1.99
N ILE A 32 -0.02 13.70 -2.12
CA ILE A 32 0.10 12.75 -3.24
C ILE A 32 -0.31 13.47 -4.51
N ARG A 33 0.58 13.53 -5.50
CA ARG A 33 0.27 14.06 -6.81
C ARG A 33 0.19 12.94 -7.83
N GLU A 34 -0.61 13.19 -8.84
CA GLU A 34 -0.57 12.44 -10.09
C GLU A 34 0.88 12.48 -10.61
N ASN A 35 1.49 11.30 -10.83
CA ASN A 35 2.91 11.01 -11.12
C ASN A 35 3.81 10.57 -9.94
N ASP A 36 3.31 10.51 -8.70
CA ASP A 36 4.05 9.89 -7.60
C ASP A 36 4.08 8.35 -7.73
N TYR A 37 5.25 7.74 -7.47
CA TYR A 37 5.43 6.29 -7.44
C TYR A 37 5.48 5.79 -6.00
N ILE A 38 4.51 4.95 -5.63
CA ILE A 38 4.44 4.29 -4.33
C ILE A 38 5.02 2.89 -4.47
N GLU A 39 6.17 2.66 -3.85
CA GLU A 39 6.80 1.33 -3.79
C GLU A 39 6.54 0.66 -2.44
N SER A 40 5.82 -0.46 -2.46
CA SER A 40 5.49 -1.25 -1.27
C SER A 40 6.37 -2.50 -1.23
N PHE A 41 7.25 -2.60 -0.24
CA PHE A 41 8.05 -3.81 -0.01
C PHE A 41 7.51 -4.59 1.19
N LYS A 42 7.47 -5.92 1.07
CA LYS A 42 7.11 -6.82 2.16
C LYS A 42 8.40 -7.28 2.83
N GLU A 43 8.58 -6.96 4.10
CA GLU A 43 9.71 -7.46 4.88
C GLU A 43 9.48 -8.95 5.18
N VAL A 44 10.13 -9.82 4.40
CA VAL A 44 10.08 -11.27 4.60
C VAL A 44 11.27 -11.64 5.48
N LYS A 45 11.00 -11.98 6.75
CA LYS A 45 12.03 -12.52 7.65
C LYS A 45 12.36 -13.95 7.24
N GLU A 46 13.36 -14.12 6.39
CA GLU A 46 13.95 -15.43 6.14
C GLU A 46 14.76 -15.83 7.39
N LYS A 47 14.29 -16.85 8.10
CA LYS A 47 15.06 -17.45 9.19
C LYS A 47 16.18 -18.25 8.55
N ALA A 48 17.41 -17.76 8.64
CA ALA A 48 18.59 -18.54 8.32
C ALA A 48 18.61 -19.77 9.24
N THR A 49 18.30 -20.94 8.68
CA THR A 49 18.56 -22.22 9.33
C THR A 49 20.04 -22.52 9.16
N LEU A 50 20.70 -22.80 10.29
CA LEU A 50 22.12 -23.13 10.41
C LEU A 50 22.31 -24.65 10.41
#